data_AF-A0A023AVE4-F1
#
_entry.id   AF-A0A023AVE4-F1
#
_cell.length_a   1.000
_cell.length_b   1.000
_cell.length_c   1.000
_cell.angle_alpha   90.00
_cell.angle_beta   90.00
_cell.angle_gamma   90.00
#
_symmetry.space_group_name_H-M   'P 1'
#
loop_
_entity.id
_entity.type
_entity.pdbx_description
1 polymer ?
#
loop_
_entity_poly.entity_id
_entity_poly.type
_entity_poly.pdbx_seq_one_letter_code
_entity_poly.pdbx_strand_id
1 'polypeptide(L)'
;MRQELETQVQKQLELGVIRPSKSEWAAAPHLVKKKTAEWRCVLDYRKLNESMISDSYPLPRMWDHLRRAAGRKYYVTLDMNSGFWNVPIEEGCKHLTAFITPIGLFEFN
;
A
#
# COMPACT_ATOMS: atom_id res chain seq x y z
N MET A 1 -18.31 -9.27 -4.54
CA MET A 1 -17.14 -8.57 -5.14
C MET A 1 -17.30 -7.05 -5.03
N ARG A 2 -18.36 -6.43 -5.59
CA ARG A 2 -18.63 -4.99 -5.40
C ARG A 2 -18.79 -4.56 -3.94
N GLN A 3 -19.69 -5.20 -3.19
CA GLN A 3 -19.90 -4.88 -1.76
C GLN A 3 -18.62 -4.97 -0.94
N GLU A 4 -17.76 -5.95 -1.23
CA GLU A 4 -16.47 -6.10 -0.54
C GLU A 4 -15.53 -4.93 -0.83
N LEU A 5 -15.45 -4.52 -2.11
CA LEU A 5 -14.68 -3.34 -2.51
C LEU A 5 -15.18 -2.08 -1.79
N GLU A 6 -16.50 -1.86 -1.80
CA GLU A 6 -17.15 -0.72 -1.14
C GLU A 6 -16.86 -0.72 0.36
N THR A 7 -16.97 -1.87 1.01
CA THR A 7 -16.66 -2.04 2.45
C THR A 7 -15.19 -1.69 2.74
N GLN A 8 -14.25 -2.15 1.91
CA GLN A 8 -12.83 -1.86 2.09
C GLN A 8 -12.51 -0.39 1.85
N VAL A 9 -13.12 0.25 0.85
CA VAL A 9 -12.95 1.68 0.57
C VAL A 9 -13.50 2.52 1.71
N GLN A 10 -14.70 2.21 2.20
CA GLN A 10 -15.31 2.92 3.32
C GLN A 10 -14.44 2.84 4.58
N LYS A 11 -13.92 1.66 4.90
CA LYS A 11 -12.99 1.48 6.02
C LYS A 11 -11.71 2.29 5.85
N GLN A 12 -11.16 2.36 4.64
CA GLN A 12 -9.94 3.15 4.37
C GLN A 12 -10.19 4.66 4.45
N LEU A 13 -11.39 5.12 4.06
CA LEU A 13 -11.82 6.51 4.24
C LEU A 13 -11.95 6.86 5.72
N GLU A 14 -12.57 5.99 6.52
CA GLU A 14 -12.71 6.18 7.97
C GLU A 14 -11.37 6.19 8.71
N LEU A 15 -10.43 5.37 8.28
CA LEU A 15 -9.06 5.35 8.80
C LEU A 15 -8.21 6.54 8.31
N GLY A 16 -8.71 7.32 7.35
CA GLY A 16 -7.96 8.44 6.76
C GLY A 16 -6.78 8.02 5.88
N VAL A 17 -6.74 6.77 5.43
CA VAL A 17 -5.68 6.24 4.55
C VAL A 17 -5.87 6.71 3.11
N ILE A 18 -7.13 6.93 2.71
CA ILE A 18 -7.49 7.43 1.38
C ILE A 18 -8.41 8.65 1.50
N ARG A 19 -8.52 9.42 0.43
CA ARG A 19 -9.44 10.55 0.29
C ARG A 19 -10.07 10.60 -1.11
N PRO A 20 -11.21 11.30 -1.30
CA PRO A 20 -11.74 11.57 -2.63
C PRO A 20 -10.72 12.32 -3.50
N SER A 21 -10.58 11.90 -4.76
CA SER A 21 -9.63 12.48 -5.71
C SER A 21 -10.36 13.14 -6.89
N LYS A 22 -9.66 14.07 -7.54
CA LYS A 22 -10.02 14.64 -8.85
C LYS A 22 -8.88 14.48 -9.86
N SER A 23 -7.98 13.52 -9.62
CA SER A 23 -6.82 13.26 -10.46
C SER A 23 -7.21 12.83 -11.87
N GLU A 24 -6.34 13.13 -12.83
CA GLU A 24 -6.42 12.58 -14.19
C GLU A 24 -5.94 11.12 -14.24
N TRP A 25 -5.25 10.65 -13.20
CA TRP A 25 -4.83 9.27 -13.05
C TRP A 25 -5.95 8.42 -12.45
N ALA A 26 -6.06 7.18 -12.91
CA ALA A 26 -7.06 6.23 -12.41
C ALA A 26 -6.58 4.78 -12.60
N ALA A 27 -6.02 4.20 -11.55
CA ALA A 27 -5.73 2.77 -11.51
C ALA A 27 -7.02 1.95 -11.29
N ALA A 28 -7.10 0.77 -11.90
CA ALA A 28 -8.22 -0.14 -11.71
C ALA A 28 -7.96 -1.13 -10.55
N PRO A 29 -8.88 -1.25 -9.58
CA PRO A 29 -8.76 -2.21 -8.49
C PRO A 29 -9.11 -3.63 -8.95
N HIS A 30 -8.28 -4.58 -8.52
CA HIS A 30 -8.44 -6.01 -8.71
C HIS A 30 -8.61 -6.69 -7.37
N LEU A 31 -9.71 -7.43 -7.19
CA LEU A 31 -9.93 -8.20 -5.96
C LEU A 31 -9.41 -9.62 -6.14
N VAL A 32 -8.49 -10.01 -5.27
CA VAL A 32 -7.89 -11.35 -5.25
C VAL A 32 -8.20 -12.01 -3.92
N LYS A 33 -8.59 -13.29 -3.93
CA LYS A 33 -8.76 -14.08 -2.71
C LYS A 33 -7.40 -14.57 -2.21
N LYS A 34 -7.11 -14.36 -0.93
CA LYS A 34 -6.03 -15.06 -0.23
C LYS A 34 -6.39 -16.53 -0.02
N LYS A 35 -5.37 -17.34 0.30
CA LYS A 35 -5.55 -18.72 0.77
C LYS A 35 -6.44 -18.81 2.02
N THR A 36 -6.48 -17.74 2.82
CA THR A 36 -7.32 -17.59 4.03
C THR A 36 -8.77 -17.20 3.72
N ALA A 37 -9.20 -17.20 2.46
CA ALA A 37 -10.51 -16.75 1.96
C ALA A 37 -10.80 -15.23 2.09
N GLU A 38 -9.91 -14.45 2.70
CA GLU A 38 -10.00 -12.98 2.73
C GLU A 38 -9.80 -12.37 1.34
N TRP A 39 -10.48 -11.26 1.07
CA TRP A 39 -10.32 -10.48 -0.15
C TRP A 39 -9.25 -9.40 0.03
N ARG A 40 -8.32 -9.31 -0.92
CA ARG A 40 -7.35 -8.22 -1.02
C ARG A 40 -7.64 -7.39 -2.26
N CYS A 41 -7.87 -6.09 -2.06
CA CYS A 41 -7.83 -5.11 -3.14
C CYS A 41 -6.38 -4.88 -3.56
N VAL A 42 -6.10 -5.06 -4.85
CA VAL A 42 -4.79 -4.86 -5.47
C VAL A 42 -4.95 -3.82 -6.57
N LEU A 43 -4.13 -2.77 -6.52
CA LEU A 43 -4.13 -1.71 -7.51
C LEU A 43 -2.98 -1.97 -8.50
N ASP A 44 -3.29 -1.87 -9.79
CA ASP A 44 -2.28 -2.06 -10.84
C ASP A 44 -1.59 -0.75 -11.17
N TYR A 45 -0.45 -0.52 -10.52
CA TYR A 45 0.42 0.64 -10.75
C TYR A 45 1.58 0.36 -11.71
N ARG A 46 1.56 -0.72 -12.51
CA ARG A 46 2.71 -1.06 -13.39
C ARG A 46 3.11 0.08 -14.32
N LYS A 47 2.15 0.70 -15.01
CA LYS A 47 2.41 1.86 -15.88
C LYS A 47 2.92 3.08 -15.12
N LEU A 48 2.40 3.31 -13.92
CA LEU A 48 2.86 4.41 -13.07
C LEU A 48 4.32 4.17 -12.65
N ASN A 49 4.64 2.95 -12.22
CA ASN A 49 5.99 2.56 -11.79
C ASN A 49 7.02 2.67 -12.93
N GLU A 50 6.63 2.40 -14.18
CA GLU A 50 7.50 2.57 -15.35
C GLU A 50 7.90 4.05 -15.60
N SER A 51 7.05 5.00 -15.22
CA SER A 51 7.35 6.43 -15.32
C SER A 51 8.10 7.01 -14.11
N MET A 52 8.24 6.24 -13.03
CA MET A 52 8.90 6.68 -11.81
C MET A 52 10.41 6.53 -11.91
N ILE A 53 11.13 7.45 -11.27
CA ILE A 53 12.58 7.33 -11.08
C ILE A 53 12.80 6.32 -9.96
N SER A 54 13.55 5.25 -10.26
CA SER A 54 13.88 4.24 -9.25
C SER A 54 14.80 4.81 -8.20
N ASP A 55 14.37 4.78 -6.94
CA ASP A 55 15.24 5.04 -5.81
C ASP A 55 16.08 3.79 -5.49
N SER A 56 17.41 3.95 -5.44
CA SER A 56 18.35 2.90 -5.06
C SER A 56 18.71 3.04 -3.58
N TYR A 57 17.70 2.99 -2.72
CA TYR A 57 17.91 3.10 -1.28
C TYR A 57 18.91 2.01 -0.81
N PRO A 58 19.97 2.37 -0.07
CA PRO A 58 21.01 1.42 0.31
C PRO A 58 20.49 0.46 1.37
N LEU A 59 19.92 -0.67 0.92
CA LEU A 59 19.52 -1.74 1.82
C LEU A 59 20.77 -2.43 2.39
N PRO A 60 20.94 -2.46 3.72
CA PRO A 60 22.04 -3.19 4.37
C PRO A 60 22.04 -4.68 4.00
N ARG A 61 23.23 -5.28 3.97
CA ARG A 61 23.38 -6.70 3.63
C ARG A 61 22.76 -7.55 4.74
N MET A 62 22.01 -8.59 4.34
CA MET A 62 21.39 -9.54 5.27
C MET A 62 22.38 -10.11 6.30
N TRP A 63 23.62 -10.42 5.88
CA TRP A 63 24.66 -10.93 6.76
C TRP A 63 25.06 -9.97 7.89
N ASP A 64 25.01 -8.66 7.64
CA ASP A 64 25.35 -7.67 8.66
C ASP A 64 24.29 -7.62 9.74
N HIS A 65 23.01 -7.81 9.39
CA HIS A 65 21.93 -7.95 10.36
C HIS A 65 22.06 -9.23 11.19
N LEU A 66 22.32 -10.36 10.54
CA LEU A 66 22.46 -11.65 11.24
C LEU A 66 23.63 -11.64 12.23
N ARG A 67 24.77 -11.04 11.85
CA ARG A 67 25.92 -10.86 12.75
C ARG A 67 25.58 -10.00 13.96
N ARG A 68 24.87 -8.88 13.77
CA ARG A 68 24.44 -8.01 14.89
C ARG A 68 23.46 -8.71 15.83
N ALA A 69 22.63 -9.58 15.29
CA ALA A 69 21.64 -10.34 16.03
C ALA A 69 22.23 -11.57 16.74
N ALA A 70 23.41 -12.08 16.33
CA ALA A 70 23.99 -13.29 16.89
C ALA A 70 24.30 -13.21 18.40
N GLY A 71 24.21 -14.35 19.08
CA GLY A 71 24.58 -14.47 20.50
C GLY A 71 23.56 -13.92 21.50
N ARG A 72 22.36 -13.52 21.07
CA ARG A 72 21.29 -13.08 21.96
C ARG A 72 20.50 -14.28 22.49
N LYS A 73 20.10 -14.21 23.76
CA LYS A 73 19.31 -15.25 24.45
C LYS A 73 17.84 -15.24 24.03
N TYR A 74 17.32 -14.07 23.66
CA TYR A 74 15.93 -13.86 23.27
C TYR A 74 15.88 -12.97 22.04
N TYR A 75 14.92 -13.26 21.16
CA TYR A 75 14.62 -12.48 19.97
C TYR A 75 13.15 -12.08 20.02
N VAL A 76 12.87 -10.85 19.61
CA VAL A 76 11.50 -10.34 19.46
C VAL A 76 11.37 -9.82 18.04
N THR A 77 10.30 -10.26 17.37
CA THR A 77 9.92 -9.77 16.05
C THR A 77 8.65 -8.96 16.23
N LEU A 78 8.66 -7.72 15.73
CA LEU A 78 7.50 -6.84 15.71
C LEU A 78 7.08 -6.66 14.25
N ASP A 79 5.80 -6.87 13.97
CA ASP A 79 5.19 -6.59 12.68
C ASP A 79 4.39 -5.30 12.76
N MET A 80 4.61 -4.39 11.81
CA MET A 80 3.85 -3.16 11.75
C MET A 80 2.57 -3.40 10.95
N ASN A 81 1.42 -3.36 11.64
CA ASN A 81 0.14 -3.57 10.98
C ASN A 81 -0.04 -2.55 9.86
N SER A 82 -0.24 -3.05 8.64
CA SER A 82 -0.43 -2.24 7.43
C SER A 82 0.64 -1.14 7.27
N GLY A 83 1.91 -1.48 7.47
CA GLY A 83 3.03 -0.54 7.57
C GLY A 83 3.07 0.57 6.51
N PHE A 84 2.70 0.27 5.26
CA PHE A 84 2.65 1.28 4.18
C PHE A 84 1.63 2.40 4.43
N TRP A 85 0.51 2.12 5.09
CA TRP A 85 -0.52 3.13 5.38
C TRP A 85 -0.10 4.10 6.49
N ASN A 86 0.94 3.76 7.26
CA ASN A 86 1.45 4.62 8.32
C ASN A 86 2.42 5.69 7.79
N VAL A 87 2.89 5.55 6.54
CA VAL A 87 3.81 6.51 5.91
C VAL A 87 3.00 7.40 4.97
N PRO A 88 2.90 8.71 5.24
CA PRO A 88 2.14 9.61 4.39
C PRO A 88 2.83 9.80 3.03
N ILE A 89 2.02 9.93 1.99
CA ILE A 89 2.49 10.27 0.66
C ILE A 89 2.70 11.79 0.57
N GLU A 90 3.75 12.21 -0.13
CA GLU A 90 3.99 13.63 -0.41
C GLU A 90 2.79 14.24 -1.15
N GLU A 91 2.31 15.40 -0.70
CA GLU A 91 1.06 16.01 -1.17
C GLU A 91 1.02 16.20 -2.70
N GLY A 92 2.14 16.59 -3.31
CA GLY A 92 2.26 16.75 -4.76
C GLY A 92 2.18 15.43 -5.54
N CYS A 93 2.41 14.29 -4.89
CA CYS A 93 2.47 12.96 -5.49
C CYS A 93 1.20 12.13 -5.27
N LYS A 94 0.31 12.52 -4.35
CA LYS A 94 -0.91 11.76 -4.00
C LYS A 94 -1.79 11.44 -5.21
N HIS A 95 -1.98 12.43 -6.08
CA HIS A 95 -2.81 12.31 -7.28
C HIS A 95 -2.37 11.16 -8.21
N LEU A 96 -1.08 10.79 -8.21
CA LEU A 96 -0.56 9.67 -8.99
C LEU A 96 -1.09 8.32 -8.51
N THR A 97 -1.44 8.22 -7.23
CA THR A 97 -1.98 7.00 -6.62
C THR A 97 -3.49 6.86 -6.78
N ALA A 98 -4.13 7.74 -7.54
CA ALA A 98 -5.57 7.70 -7.72
C ALA A 98 -6.05 6.38 -8.34
N PHE A 99 -7.16 5.85 -7.83
CA PHE A 99 -7.80 4.63 -8.29
C PHE A 99 -9.32 4.80 -8.39
N ILE A 100 -9.91 4.19 -9.40
CA ILE A 100 -11.32 4.33 -9.73
C ILE A 100 -12.12 3.13 -9.24
N THR A 101 -13.25 3.42 -8.61
CA THR A 101 -14.21 2.43 -8.15
C THR A 101 -15.61 2.79 -8.67
N PRO A 102 -16.57 1.86 -8.65
CA PRO A 102 -17.96 2.19 -9.02
C PRO A 102 -18.60 3.29 -8.18
N ILE A 103 -18.06 3.59 -7.00
CA ILE A 103 -18.60 4.60 -6.06
C ILE A 103 -17.84 5.94 -6.11
N GLY A 104 -16.74 6.02 -6.87
CA GLY A 104 -15.97 7.26 -7.00
C GLY A 104 -14.49 7.05 -7.28
N LEU A 105 -13.77 8.16 -7.38
CA LEU A 105 -12.32 8.23 -7.53
C LEU A 105 -11.68 8.60 -6.19
N PHE A 106 -10.66 7.85 -5.79
CA PHE A 106 -9.97 8.02 -4.52
C PHE A 106 -8.46 7.98 -4.72
N GLU A 107 -7.71 8.59 -3.82
CA GLU A 107 -6.23 8.58 -3.78
C GLU A 107 -5.73 8.35 -2.35
N PHE A 108 -4.48 7.90 -2.21
CA PHE A 108 -3.86 7.66 -0.90
C PHE A 108 -3.31 8.94 -0.28
N ASN A 109 -3.34 8.99 1.05
CA ASN A 109 -2.81 10.09 1.87
C ASN A 109 -1.34 9.94 2.25
#